data_AF-A0AAJ1V089-F1
#
_entry.id   AF-A0AAJ1V089-F1
#
_cell.length_a   1.000
_cell.length_b   1.000
_cell.length_c   1.000
_cell.angle_alpha   90.00
_cell.angle_beta   90.00
_cell.angle_gamma   90.00
#
_symmetry.space_group_name_H-M   'P 1'
#
loop_
_entity.id
_entity.type
_entity.pdbx_description
1 polymer ?
#
loop_
_entity_poly.entity_id
_entity_poly.type
_entity_poly.pdbx_seq_one_letter_code
_entity_poly.pdbx_strand_id
1 'polypeptide(L)'
;MFAVVTATAIPDHLHGYLSRFLSEVSQGVYVGNASPVVVENLWERCNEAASGGVLTLIVSNNENEQGFEVRTCGDASRQIVDIDGIQLVAH
;
A
#
# COMPACT_ATOMS: atom_id res chain seq x y z
N MET A 1 5.55 2.95 -12.17
CA MET A 1 4.58 3.80 -11.46
C MET A 1 5.10 4.06 -10.06
N PHE A 2 4.88 5.27 -9.53
CA PHE A 2 5.29 5.59 -8.17
C PHE A 2 4.43 4.82 -7.17
N ALA A 3 5.04 4.26 -6.13
CA ALA A 3 4.36 3.48 -5.11
C ALA A 3 4.91 3.82 -3.72
N VAL A 4 4.01 3.89 -2.74
CA VAL A 4 4.30 4.00 -1.32
C VAL A 4 3.55 2.88 -0.60
N VAL A 5 4.22 2.17 0.30
CA VAL A 5 3.58 1.19 1.17
C VAL A 5 3.85 1.57 2.62
N THR A 6 2.81 1.66 3.43
CA THR A 6 2.95 1.69 4.88
C THR A 6 2.53 0.35 5.46
N ALA A 7 3.30 -0.19 6.40
CA ALA A 7 3.05 -1.47 7.02
C ALA A 7 3.20 -1.38 8.54
N THR A 8 2.31 -2.04 9.28
CA THR A 8 2.32 -2.09 10.74
C THR A 8 1.98 -3.49 11.21
N ALA A 9 2.75 -4.01 12.17
CA ALA A 9 2.55 -5.33 12.76
C ALA A 9 2.49 -6.48 11.71
N ILE A 10 3.28 -6.38 10.64
CA ILE A 10 3.41 -7.45 9.63
C ILE A 10 4.55 -8.41 10.02
N PRO A 11 4.55 -9.65 9.51
CA PRO A 11 5.69 -10.56 9.70
C PRO A 11 7.02 -10.04 9.09
N ASP A 12 8.15 -10.32 9.75
CA ASP A 12 9.51 -9.91 9.32
C ASP A 12 9.84 -10.24 7.85
N HIS A 13 9.37 -11.40 7.37
CA HIS A 13 9.63 -11.82 6.00
C HIS A 13 8.97 -10.91 4.95
N LEU A 14 7.87 -10.21 5.31
CA LEU A 14 7.24 -9.23 4.42
C LEU A 14 8.04 -7.93 4.36
N HIS A 15 8.66 -7.49 5.46
CA HIS A 15 9.59 -6.36 5.44
C HIS A 15 10.74 -6.62 4.46
N GLY A 16 11.33 -7.82 4.54
CA GLY A 16 12.37 -8.25 3.60
C GLY A 16 11.88 -8.35 2.15
N TYR A 17 10.65 -8.81 1.93
CA TYR A 17 10.06 -8.91 0.60
C TYR A 17 9.82 -7.53 -0.04
N LEU A 18 9.23 -6.57 0.70
CA LEU A 18 9.01 -5.20 0.24
C LEU A 18 10.33 -4.50 -0.09
N SER A 19 11.35 -4.69 0.75
CA SER A 19 12.69 -4.10 0.58
C SER A 19 13.43 -4.55 -0.68
N ARG A 20 12.98 -5.62 -1.35
CA ARG A 20 13.56 -6.06 -2.65
C ARG A 20 13.16 -5.16 -3.81
N PHE A 21 12.08 -4.40 -3.67
CA PHE A 21 11.50 -3.59 -4.74
C PHE A 21 11.40 -2.11 -4.37
N LEU A 22 11.25 -1.81 -3.09
CA LEU A 22 11.04 -0.47 -2.55
C LEU A 22 12.11 -0.14 -1.50
N SER A 23 12.42 1.13 -1.31
CA SER A 23 13.32 1.59 -0.26
C SER A 23 12.53 1.89 1.02
N GLU A 24 12.94 1.30 2.14
CA GLU A 24 12.39 1.65 3.46
C GLU A 24 12.99 2.98 3.94
N VAL A 25 12.21 4.05 3.88
CA VAL A 25 12.63 5.42 4.23
C VAL A 25 12.36 5.78 5.69
N SER A 26 11.46 5.03 6.32
CA SER A 26 11.15 5.07 7.76
C SER A 26 10.60 3.71 8.18
N GLN A 27 10.49 3.46 9.48
CA GLN A 27 9.99 2.18 9.98
C GLN A 27 8.63 1.84 9.37
N GLY A 28 8.59 0.76 8.59
CA GLY A 28 7.37 0.31 7.91
C GLY A 28 6.89 1.21 6.78
N VAL A 29 7.68 2.20 6.33
CA VAL A 29 7.35 3.10 5.21
C VAL A 29 8.29 2.83 4.05
N TYR A 30 7.74 2.31 2.97
CA TYR A 30 8.45 1.90 1.76
C TYR A 30 8.07 2.81 0.59
N VAL A 31 9.04 3.26 -0.19
CA VAL A 31 8.81 4.14 -1.35
C VAL A 31 9.64 3.65 -2.54
N GLY A 32 9.07 3.72 -3.74
CA GLY A 32 9.81 3.37 -4.94
C GLY A 32 9.02 3.55 -6.24
N ASN A 33 9.65 3.11 -7.33
CA ASN A 33 9.02 3.06 -8.64
C ASN A 33 9.10 1.63 -9.17
N ALA A 34 7.96 1.02 -9.46
CA ALA A 34 7.85 -0.35 -9.92
C ALA A 34 6.86 -0.46 -11.07
N SER A 35 6.91 -1.53 -11.87
CA SER A 35 5.90 -1.74 -12.90
C SER A 35 4.53 -2.05 -12.25
N PRO A 36 3.40 -1.77 -12.93
CA PRO A 36 2.08 -2.10 -12.40
C PRO A 36 1.95 -3.59 -12.00
N VAL A 37 2.54 -4.48 -12.78
CA VAL A 37 2.59 -5.93 -12.49
C VAL A 37 3.33 -6.22 -11.18
N VAL A 38 4.46 -5.55 -10.93
CA VAL A 38 5.20 -5.73 -9.67
C VAL A 38 4.39 -5.19 -8.50
N VAL A 39 3.75 -4.03 -8.64
CA VAL A 39 2.90 -3.45 -7.61
C VAL A 39 1.73 -4.37 -7.26
N GLU A 40 1.06 -4.95 -8.25
CA GLU A 40 -0.06 -5.87 -8.02
C GLU A 40 0.41 -7.15 -7.31
N ASN A 41 1.52 -7.74 -7.74
CA ASN A 41 2.10 -8.91 -7.05
C ASN A 41 2.53 -8.60 -5.60
N LEU A 42 3.07 -7.39 -5.35
CA LEU A 42 3.38 -6.92 -4.01
C LEU A 42 2.10 -6.85 -3.17
N TRP A 43 1.04 -6.28 -3.73
CA TRP A 43 -0.25 -6.13 -3.07
C TRP A 43 -0.86 -7.47 -2.69
N GLU A 44 -1.00 -8.40 -3.65
CA GLU A 44 -1.56 -9.74 -3.44
C GLU A 44 -0.82 -10.48 -2.32
N ARG A 45 0.51 -10.54 -2.41
CA ARG A 45 1.32 -11.27 -1.43
C ARG A 45 1.26 -10.65 -0.04
N CYS A 46 1.28 -9.32 0.05
CA CYS A 46 1.14 -8.63 1.33
C CYS A 46 -0.25 -8.86 1.93
N ASN A 47 -1.32 -8.83 1.12
CA ASN A 47 -2.70 -9.07 1.57
C ASN A 47 -2.90 -10.49 2.11
N GLU A 48 -2.32 -11.50 1.47
CA GLU A 48 -2.40 -12.89 1.92
C GLU A 48 -1.62 -13.16 3.21
N ALA A 49 -0.46 -12.52 3.37
CA ALA A 49 0.49 -12.83 4.44
C ALA A 49 0.45 -11.85 5.63
N ALA A 50 -0.34 -10.77 5.55
CA ALA A 50 -0.41 -9.70 6.56
C ALA A 50 -0.64 -10.21 8.00
N SER A 51 -1.31 -11.35 8.18
CA SER A 51 -1.45 -12.05 9.46
C SER A 51 -1.99 -11.17 10.59
N GLY A 52 -2.96 -10.29 10.29
CA GLY A 52 -3.54 -9.33 11.24
C GLY A 52 -2.82 -7.98 11.32
N GLY A 53 -1.70 -7.82 10.62
CA GLY A 53 -1.07 -6.52 10.39
C GLY A 53 -1.87 -5.64 9.44
N VAL A 54 -1.55 -4.35 9.44
CA VAL A 54 -2.21 -3.34 8.60
C VAL A 54 -1.24 -2.89 7.52
N LEU A 55 -1.73 -2.86 6.28
CA LEU A 55 -0.99 -2.39 5.11
C LEU A 55 -1.79 -1.34 4.37
N THR A 56 -1.12 -0.28 3.92
CA THR A 56 -1.69 0.71 3.00
C THR A 56 -0.76 0.84 1.80
N LEU A 57 -1.30 0.68 0.60
CA LEU A 57 -0.62 0.91 -0.66
C LEU A 57 -1.16 2.19 -1.27
N ILE A 58 -0.27 3.10 -1.65
CA ILE A 58 -0.60 4.32 -2.40
C ILE A 58 0.18 4.27 -3.71
N VAL A 59 -0.52 4.36 -4.83
CA VAL A 59 0.07 4.22 -6.16
C VAL A 59 -0.39 5.32 -7.07
N SER A 60 0.49 5.81 -7.96
CA SER A 60 0.10 6.83 -8.94
C SER A 60 -0.98 6.29 -9.88
N ASN A 61 -2.11 6.97 -9.99
CA ASN A 61 -3.21 6.63 -10.89
C ASN A 61 -3.67 7.92 -11.59
N ASN A 62 -3.39 8.02 -12.88
CA ASN A 62 -3.69 9.22 -13.67
C ASN A 62 -5.16 9.31 -14.11
N GLU A 63 -5.96 8.27 -13.89
CA GLU A 63 -7.39 8.25 -14.21
C GLU A 63 -8.23 8.87 -13.09
N ASN A 64 -7.71 8.91 -11.86
CA ASN A 64 -8.35 9.56 -10.72
C ASN A 64 -7.95 11.04 -10.62
N GLU A 65 -8.88 11.91 -10.21
CA GLU A 65 -8.60 13.35 -10.04
C GLU A 65 -7.47 13.65 -9.05
N GLN A 66 -7.31 12.80 -8.03
CA GLN A 66 -6.27 12.94 -7.02
C GLN A 66 -4.87 12.52 -7.53
N GLY A 67 -4.78 11.88 -8.70
CA GLY A 67 -3.52 11.40 -9.26
C GLY A 67 -2.95 10.15 -8.56
N PHE A 68 -3.69 9.56 -7.62
CA PHE A 68 -3.32 8.34 -6.92
C PHE A 68 -4.54 7.49 -6.57
N GLU A 69 -4.25 6.26 -6.18
CA GLU A 69 -5.20 5.32 -5.60
C GLU A 69 -4.64 4.80 -4.28
N VAL A 70 -5.49 4.69 -3.26
CA VAL A 70 -5.18 4.12 -1.95
C VAL A 70 -5.90 2.79 -1.79
N ARG A 71 -5.16 1.76 -1.39
CA ARG A 71 -5.67 0.43 -1.02
C ARG A 71 -5.23 0.09 0.39
N THR A 72 -6.12 -0.51 1.19
CA THR A 72 -5.84 -0.91 2.58
C THR A 72 -6.17 -2.37 2.82
N CYS A 73 -5.34 -3.05 3.61
CA CYS A 73 -5.52 -4.44 4.05
C CYS A 73 -5.37 -4.50 5.58
N GLY A 74 -6.07 -5.45 6.20
CA GLY A 74 -6.12 -5.64 7.64
C GLY A 74 -7.18 -4.76 8.30
N ASP A 75 -7.26 -4.85 9.63
CA ASP A 75 -8.16 -4.01 10.43
C ASP A 75 -7.56 -2.61 10.59
N ALA A 76 -7.61 -1.84 9.50
CA ALA A 76 -7.16 -0.47 9.49
C ALA A 76 -8.18 0.40 10.25
N SER A 77 -7.68 1.12 11.28
CA SER A 77 -8.46 2.14 12.00
C SER A 77 -9.02 3.26 11.11
N ARG A 78 -8.56 3.36 9.86
CA ARG A 78 -8.97 4.33 8.85
C ARG A 78 -9.51 3.59 7.64
N GLN A 79 -10.71 3.94 7.23
CA GLN A 79 -11.37 3.34 6.07
C GLN A 79 -11.30 4.29 4.89
N ILE A 80 -10.95 3.78 3.72
CA ILE A 80 -10.99 4.54 2.47
C ILE A 80 -12.40 4.46 1.90
N VAL A 81 -13.02 5.63 1.67
CA VAL A 81 -14.36 5.75 1.09
C VAL A 81 -14.28 6.54 -0.21
N ASP A 82 -15.04 6.10 -1.22
CA ASP A 82 -15.21 6.84 -2.46
C ASP A 82 -16.44 7.74 -2.36
N ILE A 83 -16.27 9.04 -2.63
CA ILE A 83 -17.37 10.00 -2.72
C ILE A 83 -17.20 10.74 -4.04
N ASP A 84 -18.10 10.48 -4.98
CA ASP A 84 -18.13 11.08 -6.32
C ASP A 84 -16.78 10.95 -7.07
N GLY A 85 -16.10 9.80 -6.94
CA GLY A 85 -14.82 9.53 -7.61
C GLY A 85 -13.59 10.08 -6.88
N ILE A 86 -13.75 10.62 -5.67
CA ILE A 86 -12.67 11.09 -4.80
C ILE A 86 -12.52 10.12 -3.64
N GLN A 87 -11.30 9.62 -3.42
CA GLN A 87 -11.00 8.78 -2.27
C GLN A 87 -10.72 9.66 -1.04
N LEU A 88 -11.50 9.43 0.02
CA LEU A 88 -11.42 10.12 1.29
C LEU A 88 -11.15 9.13 2.43
N VAL A 89 -10.67 9.65 3.55
CA VAL A 89 -10.42 8.88 4.76
C VAL A 89 -11.55 9.12 5.75
N ALA A 90 -12.30 8.07 6.08
CA ALA A 90 -13.27 8.08 7.16
C ALA A 90 -12.58 7.82 8.51
N HIS A 91 -12.97 8.61 9.52
CA HIS A 91 -12.50 8.53 10.90
C HIS A 91 -13.56 7.93 11.81
#